data_AF-A0A1I1MHH0-F1
#
_entry.id   AF-A0A1I1MHH0-F1
#
_cell.length_a   1.000
_cell.length_b   1.000
_cell.length_c   1.000
_cell.angle_alpha   90.00
_cell.angle_beta   90.00
_cell.angle_gamma   90.00
#
_symmetry.space_group_name_H-M   'P 1'
#
loop_
_entity.id
_entity.type
_entity.pdbx_description
1 polymer ?
#
loop_
_entity_poly.entity_id
_entity_poly.type
_entity_poly.pdbx_seq_one_letter_code
_entity_poly.pdbx_strand_id
1 'polypeptide(L)'
;MATLWLFILIGATIYFFWLNRKIAESAQLHAKNQAEKLQVQLLDVACKRRRLGLLRTGKPGLKSTFIFDFSSDGESRYQAELEMEDIKLVNVAIPPHKI
;
A
#
# COMPACT_ATOMS: atom_id res chain seq x y z
N MET A 1 18.09 9.97 -33.22
CA MET A 1 16.83 9.24 -32.94
C MET A 1 16.96 8.32 -31.72
N ALA A 2 17.94 7.41 -31.65
CA ALA A 2 18.10 6.47 -30.52
C ALA A 2 18.29 7.11 -29.14
N THR A 3 18.99 8.25 -29.07
CA THR A 3 19.24 8.98 -27.82
C THR A 3 17.96 9.51 -27.17
N LEU A 4 16.98 9.96 -27.95
CA LEU A 4 15.69 10.44 -27.44
C LEU A 4 14.91 9.32 -26.75
N TRP A 5 14.85 8.14 -27.38
CA TRP A 5 14.19 6.96 -26.81
C TRP A 5 14.85 6.51 -25.51
N LEU A 6 16.18 6.60 -25.42
CA LEU A 6 16.91 6.29 -24.20
C LEU A 6 16.51 7.21 -23.04
N PHE A 7 16.44 8.53 -23.28
CA PHE A 7 16.02 9.49 -22.25
C PHE A 7 14.57 9.26 -21.82
N ILE A 8 13.67 8.94 -22.76
CA ILE A 8 12.28 8.61 -22.44
C ILE A 8 12.20 7.37 -21.55
N LEU A 9 12.96 6.32 -21.87
CA LEU A 9 13.00 5.09 -21.08
C LEU A 9 13.49 5.36 -19.65
N ILE A 10 14.59 6.11 -19.51
CA ILE A 10 15.14 6.48 -18.19
C ILE A 10 14.13 7.34 -17.41
N GLY A 11 13.50 8.32 -18.06
CA GLY A 11 12.47 9.14 -17.43
C GLY A 11 11.29 8.29 -16.95
N ALA A 12 10.85 7.32 -17.75
CA ALA A 12 9.77 6.40 -17.41
C ALA A 12 10.12 5.49 -16.22
N THR A 13 11.34 4.96 -16.15
CA THR A 13 11.76 4.11 -15.01
C THR A 13 11.86 4.92 -13.72
N ILE A 14 12.43 6.13 -13.77
CA ILE A 14 12.48 7.05 -12.62
C ILE A 14 11.07 7.41 -12.16
N TYR A 15 10.20 7.80 -13.09
CA TYR A 15 8.82 8.15 -12.78
C TYR A 15 8.07 6.97 -12.14
N PHE A 16 8.21 5.77 -12.72
CA PHE A 16 7.58 4.57 -12.18
C PHE A 16 8.11 4.27 -10.77
N PHE A 17 9.42 4.35 -10.55
CA PHE A 17 10.00 4.16 -9.22
C PHE A 17 9.42 5.13 -8.18
N TRP A 18 9.32 6.41 -8.51
CA TRP A 18 8.70 7.42 -7.65
C TRP A 18 7.23 7.15 -7.36
N LEU A 19 6.46 6.76 -8.37
CA LEU A 19 5.06 6.37 -8.19
C LEU A 19 4.92 5.19 -7.24
N ASN A 20 5.79 4.19 -7.37
CA ASN A 20 5.79 3.02 -6.49
C ASN A 20 6.06 3.43 -5.04
N ARG A 21 7.08 4.26 -4.83
CA ARG A 21 7.48 4.76 -3.51
C ARG A 21 6.37 5.58 -2.85
N LYS A 22 5.74 6.51 -3.58
CA LYS A 22 4.64 7.34 -3.08
C LYS A 22 3.48 6.50 -2.53
N ILE A 23 3.13 5.42 -3.23
CA ILE A 23 2.03 4.56 -2.80
C ILE A 23 2.43 3.70 -1.60
N ALA A 24 3.68 3.20 -1.55
CA ALA A 24 4.17 2.46 -0.39
C ALA A 24 4.20 3.34 0.87
N GLU A 25 4.65 4.59 0.77
CA GLU A 25 4.62 5.56 1.87
C GLU A 25 3.19 5.83 2.33
N SER A 26 2.24 5.96 1.39
CA SER A 26 0.83 6.12 1.75
C SER A 26 0.26 4.88 2.46
N ALA A 27 0.64 3.68 2.04
CA ALA A 27 0.19 2.44 2.67
C ALA A 27 0.70 2.33 4.12
N GLN A 28 1.97 2.67 4.33
CA GLN A 28 2.58 2.74 5.66
C GLN A 28 1.85 3.72 6.58
N LEU A 29 1.52 4.91 6.06
CA LEU A 29 0.74 5.90 6.82
C LEU A 29 -0.65 5.39 7.21
N HIS A 30 -1.37 4.76 6.27
CA HIS A 30 -2.69 4.20 6.54
C HIS A 30 -2.63 3.03 7.54
N ALA A 31 -1.64 2.15 7.41
CA ALA A 31 -1.41 1.05 8.35
C ALA A 31 -1.12 1.57 9.77
N LYS A 32 -0.25 2.58 9.89
CA LYS A 32 0.06 3.23 11.17
C LYS A 32 -1.17 3.85 11.79
N ASN A 33 -1.93 4.64 11.03
CA ASN A 33 -3.18 5.24 11.52
C ASN A 33 -4.19 4.18 11.97
N GLN A 34 -4.23 3.02 11.29
CA GLN A 34 -5.12 1.93 11.67
C GLN A 34 -4.67 1.21 12.95
N ALA A 35 -3.36 0.99 13.10
CA ALA A 35 -2.79 0.43 14.32
C ALA A 35 -3.02 1.36 15.53
N GLU A 36 -2.84 2.67 15.37
CA GLU A 36 -3.12 3.67 16.41
C GLU A 36 -4.61 3.66 16.83
N LYS A 37 -5.54 3.55 15.87
CA LYS A 37 -6.98 3.44 16.17
C LYS A 37 -7.34 2.19 16.96
N LEU A 38 -6.62 1.10 16.72
CA LEU A 38 -6.80 -0.17 17.42
C LEU A 38 -6.00 -0.24 18.73
N GLN A 39 -5.17 0.77 19.02
CA GLN A 39 -4.22 0.77 20.15
C GLN A 39 -3.26 -0.43 20.15
N VAL A 40 -2.90 -0.91 18.96
CA VAL A 40 -1.99 -2.05 18.77
C VAL A 40 -0.64 -1.59 18.22
N GLN A 41 0.39 -2.41 18.42
CA GLN A 41 1.71 -2.17 17.86
C GLN A 41 1.77 -2.61 16.40
N LEU A 42 2.12 -1.68 15.50
CA LEU A 42 2.42 -2.01 14.11
C LEU A 42 3.81 -2.67 14.03
N LEU A 43 3.88 -3.83 13.37
CA LEU A 43 5.12 -4.59 13.19
C LEU A 43 5.73 -4.38 11.80
N ASP A 44 4.95 -4.65 10.75
CA ASP A 44 5.43 -4.57 9.37
C ASP A 44 4.28 -4.22 8.41
N VAL A 45 4.62 -3.69 7.23
CA VAL A 45 3.66 -3.47 6.14
C VAL A 45 4.30 -3.87 4.82
N ALA A 46 3.71 -4.86 4.17
CA ALA A 46 4.17 -5.43 2.92
C ALA A 46 3.15 -5.25 1.79
N CYS A 47 3.63 -5.01 0.57
CA CYS A 47 2.76 -5.02 -0.61
C CYS A 47 2.48 -6.47 -1.02
N LYS A 48 1.22 -6.92 -0.96
CA LYS A 48 0.82 -8.27 -1.39
C LYS A 48 0.61 -8.33 -2.88
N ARG A 49 -0.09 -7.33 -3.42
CA ARG A 49 -0.51 -7.34 -4.83
C ARG A 49 -0.69 -5.94 -5.37
N ARG A 50 -0.40 -5.78 -6.65
CA ARG A 50 -0.65 -4.56 -7.39
C ARG A 50 -1.17 -4.89 -8.79
N ARG A 51 -2.21 -4.19 -9.21
CA ARG A 51 -2.85 -4.36 -10.52
C ARG A 51 -3.28 -3.01 -11.07
N LEU A 52 -3.06 -2.81 -12.37
CA LEU A 52 -3.68 -1.72 -13.10
C LEU A 52 -5.13 -2.09 -13.43
N GLY A 53 -6.05 -1.16 -13.27
CA GLY A 53 -7.46 -1.38 -13.58
C GLY A 53 -8.28 -0.12 -13.44
N LEU A 54 -9.60 -0.26 -13.56
CA LEU A 54 -10.54 0.84 -13.34
C LEU A 54 -10.81 0.99 -11.84
N LEU A 55 -10.47 2.17 -11.31
CA LEU A 55 -10.78 2.60 -9.96
C LEU A 55 -12.31 2.69 -9.76
N ARG A 56 -12.77 2.74 -8.51
CA ARG A 56 -14.18 3.02 -8.20
C ARG A 56 -14.69 4.34 -8.79
N THR A 57 -13.78 5.27 -9.06
CA THR A 57 -14.08 6.56 -9.71
C THR A 57 -14.32 6.45 -11.23
N GLY A 58 -14.16 5.26 -11.82
CA GLY A 58 -14.28 5.02 -13.26
C GLY A 58 -13.04 5.41 -14.07
N LYS A 59 -11.99 5.93 -13.41
CA LYS A 59 -10.71 6.29 -14.06
C LYS A 59 -9.72 5.12 -14.02
N PRO A 60 -8.80 5.01 -15.00
CA PRO A 60 -7.70 4.07 -14.90
C PRO A 60 -6.79 4.46 -13.73
N GLY A 61 -6.34 3.48 -12.97
CA GLY A 61 -5.42 3.68 -11.86
C GLY A 61 -4.93 2.36 -11.28
N LEU A 62 -4.33 2.44 -10.11
CA LEU A 62 -3.60 1.34 -9.51
C LEU A 62 -4.33 0.78 -8.29
N LYS A 63 -4.82 -0.45 -8.39
CA LYS A 63 -5.34 -1.21 -7.26
C LYS A 63 -4.20 -1.95 -6.58
N SER A 64 -3.98 -1.67 -5.30
CA SER A 64 -2.94 -2.33 -4.52
C SER A 64 -3.53 -2.92 -3.24
N THR A 65 -3.12 -4.13 -2.90
CA THR A 65 -3.43 -4.77 -1.62
C THR A 65 -2.15 -4.82 -0.82
N PHE A 66 -2.18 -4.19 0.35
CA PHE A 66 -1.11 -4.26 1.34
C PHE A 66 -1.56 -5.15 2.49
N ILE A 67 -0.60 -5.81 3.10
CA ILE A 67 -0.77 -6.52 4.34
C ILE A 67 -0.01 -5.74 5.40
N PHE A 68 -0.63 -5.51 6.54
CA PHE A 68 0.09 -5.02 7.71
C PHE A 68 -0.05 -6.00 8.87
N ASP A 69 1.05 -6.25 9.53
CA ASP A 69 1.11 -7.10 10.70
C ASP A 69 1.15 -6.24 11.95
N PHE A 70 0.39 -6.66 12.96
CA PHE A 70 0.28 -5.95 14.22
C PHE A 70 0.24 -6.91 15.40
N SER A 71 0.55 -6.40 16.59
CA SER A 71 0.50 -7.14 17.84
C SER A 71 -0.27 -6.36 18.90
N SER A 72 -1.13 -7.06 19.64
CA SER A 72 -1.92 -6.46 20.73
C SER A 72 -1.22 -6.58 22.09
N ASP A 73 -0.40 -7.62 22.26
CA ASP A 73 0.23 -8.04 23.53
C ASP A 73 1.75 -8.10 23.43
N GLY A 74 2.34 -7.85 22.26
CA GLY A 74 3.77 -7.94 21.98
C GLY A 74 4.27 -9.35 21.62
N GLU A 75 3.44 -10.38 21.76
CA GLU A 75 3.79 -11.78 21.44
C GLU A 75 2.97 -12.33 20.27
N SER A 76 1.69 -11.99 20.21
CA SER A 76 0.77 -12.43 19.16
C SER A 76 0.94 -11.59 17.90
N ARG A 77 1.09 -12.24 16.74
CA ARG A 77 1.11 -11.57 15.43
C ARG A 77 -0.22 -11.78 14.72
N TYR A 78 -0.91 -10.68 14.47
CA TYR A 78 -2.13 -10.63 13.66
C TYR A 78 -1.81 -9.96 12.33
N GLN A 79 -2.54 -10.38 11.30
CA GLN A 79 -2.32 -9.92 9.93
C GLN A 79 -3.61 -9.33 9.39
N ALA A 80 -3.57 -8.07 8.97
CA ALA A 80 -4.69 -7.37 8.36
C ALA A 80 -4.37 -6.94 6.94
N GLU A 81 -5.41 -6.79 6.12
CA GLU A 81 -5.28 -6.37 4.73
C GLU A 81 -5.82 -4.95 4.53
N LEU A 82 -5.09 -4.17 3.75
CA LEU A 82 -5.43 -2.81 3.31
C LEU A 82 -5.63 -2.85 1.80
N GLU A 83 -6.85 -2.57 1.34
CA GLU A 83 -7.11 -2.39 -0.08
C GLU A 83 -7.04 -0.91 -0.42
N MET A 84 -6.18 -0.58 -1.37
CA MET A 84 -5.90 0.78 -1.80
C MET A 84 -6.17 0.96 -3.29
N GLU A 85 -6.64 2.16 -3.61
CA GLU A 85 -6.77 2.68 -4.96
C GLU A 85 -5.87 3.93 -5.07
N ASP A 86 -4.79 3.80 -5.83
CA ASP A 86 -3.65 4.71 -5.84
C ASP A 86 -3.09 4.94 -4.43
N ILE A 87 -3.33 6.11 -3.85
CA ILE A 87 -2.92 6.50 -2.48
C ILE A 87 -4.11 6.50 -1.49
N LYS A 88 -5.31 6.18 -1.97
CA LYS A 88 -6.52 6.23 -1.15
C LYS A 88 -6.80 4.85 -0.58
N LEU A 89 -7.09 4.81 0.72
CA LEU A 89 -7.59 3.62 1.38
C LEU A 89 -9.06 3.41 0.98
N VAL A 90 -9.38 2.22 0.48
CA VAL A 90 -10.74 1.86 0.03
C VAL A 90 -11.40 0.92 1.01
N ASN A 91 -10.64 -0.01 1.57
CA ASN A 91 -11.14 -1.02 2.48
C ASN A 91 -10.03 -1.48 3.43
N VAL A 92 -10.44 -1.94 4.61
CA VAL A 92 -9.55 -2.55 5.61
C VAL A 92 -10.22 -3.82 6.10
N ALA A 93 -9.54 -4.96 5.93
CA ALA A 93 -9.98 -6.24 6.47
C ALA A 93 -9.10 -6.57 7.68
N ILE A 94 -9.67 -6.44 8.88
CA ILE A 94 -8.99 -6.68 10.15
C ILE A 94 -9.57 -7.98 10.74
N PRO A 95 -8.74 -9.00 11.02
CA PRO A 95 -9.23 -10.20 11.67
C PRO A 95 -9.65 -9.91 13.13
N PRO A 96 -10.55 -10.72 13.71
CA PRO A 96 -10.81 -10.67 15.14
C PRO A 96 -9.50 -10.94 15.89
N HIS A 97 -9.10 -9.99 16.73
CA HIS A 97 -7.90 -10.05 17.55
C HIS A 97 -8.30 -9.95 19.03
N LYS A 98 -7.46 -10.50 19.90
CA LYS A 98 -7.65 -10.39 21.34
C LYS A 98 -7.48 -8.92 21.74
N ILE A 99 -8.38 -8.45 22.60
CA ILE A 99 -8.35 -7.11 23.23
C ILE A 99 -7.78 -7.29 24.63
#